data_AF-A0A9P5NVC7-F1
#
_entry.id   AF-A0A9P5NVC7-F1
#
_cell.length_a   1.000
_cell.length_b   1.000
_cell.length_c   1.000
_cell.angle_alpha   90.00
_cell.angle_beta   90.00
_cell.angle_gamma   90.00
#
_symmetry.space_group_name_H-M   'P 1'
#
loop_
_entity.id
_entity.type
_entity.pdbx_description
1 polymer ?
#
loop_
_entity_poly.entity_id
_entity_poly.type
_entity_poly.pdbx_seq_one_letter_code
_entity_poly.pdbx_strand_id
1 'polypeptide(L)'
;MLRFLTDELQDAEDAGDRVWILGHVLSGWDGTNPLRNPTNLFYQIVDRFSPHVIANIFFGHTHEDQLNIFYANNATVQSADTALAVSWIAPSITPLTNLNSGFRVYEVDSATFDILDAHTLADLASFPTFG
;
A
#
# COMPACT_ATOMS: atom_id res chain seq x y z
N MET A 1 5.40 11.55 13.64
CA MET A 1 5.21 11.00 12.28
C MET A 1 3.76 11.11 11.83
N LEU A 2 2.79 10.40 12.43
CA LEU A 2 1.40 10.45 11.93
C LEU A 2 0.76 11.84 11.95
N ARG A 3 1.12 12.72 12.90
CA ARG A 3 0.72 14.15 12.85
C ARG A 3 1.24 14.86 11.61
N PHE A 4 2.52 14.71 11.29
CA PHE A 4 3.09 15.27 10.07
C PHE A 4 2.36 14.76 8.83
N LEU A 5 2.08 13.45 8.75
CA LEU A 5 1.29 12.89 7.66
C LEU A 5 -0.10 13.54 7.56
N THR A 6 -0.82 13.73 8.66
CA THR A 6 -2.14 14.38 8.62
C THR A 6 -2.07 15.84 8.22
N ASP A 7 -1.03 16.54 8.65
CA ASP A 7 -0.86 17.96 8.31
C ASP A 7 -0.59 18.11 6.79
N GLU A 8 0.30 17.29 6.22
CA GLU A 8 0.56 17.28 4.76
C GLU A 8 -0.64 16.85 3.92
N LEU A 9 -1.43 15.87 4.40
CA LEU A 9 -2.66 15.44 3.72
C LEU A 9 -3.74 16.52 3.76
N GLN A 10 -3.82 17.29 4.85
CA GLN A 10 -4.75 18.41 4.94
C GLN A 10 -4.31 19.54 4.00
N ASP A 11 -3.02 19.88 3.97
CA ASP A 11 -2.50 20.89 3.04
C ASP A 11 -2.75 20.49 1.57
N ALA A 12 -2.59 19.20 1.23
CA ALA A 12 -2.93 18.68 -0.09
C ALA A 12 -4.44 18.76 -0.39
N GLU A 13 -5.30 18.46 0.58
CA GLU A 13 -6.75 18.61 0.46
C GLU A 13 -7.13 20.07 0.13
N ASP A 14 -6.54 21.02 0.86
CA ASP A 14 -6.80 22.45 0.72
C ASP A 14 -6.29 22.99 -0.63
N ALA A 15 -5.20 22.41 -1.16
CA ALA A 15 -4.64 22.73 -2.48
C ALA A 15 -5.35 22.02 -3.65
N GLY A 16 -6.15 20.98 -3.37
CA GLY A 16 -6.75 20.11 -4.39
C GLY A 16 -5.76 19.11 -5.03
N ASP A 17 -4.67 18.81 -4.33
CA ASP A 17 -3.62 17.90 -4.79
C ASP A 17 -3.95 16.43 -4.50
N ARG A 18 -3.29 15.54 -5.24
CA ARG A 18 -3.36 14.09 -5.09
C ARG A 18 -2.08 13.58 -4.43
N VAL A 19 -2.20 12.63 -3.50
CA VAL A 19 -1.07 12.14 -2.71
C VAL A 19 -0.85 10.64 -2.90
N TRP A 20 0.42 10.26 -3.03
CA TRP A 20 0.88 8.89 -2.85
C TRP A 20 1.64 8.75 -1.53
N ILE A 21 1.30 7.71 -0.77
CA ILE A 21 1.99 7.38 0.47
C ILE A 21 2.92 6.21 0.22
N LEU A 22 4.21 6.37 0.52
CA LEU A 22 5.20 5.32 0.43
C LEU A 22 5.71 4.97 1.82
N GLY A 23 5.66 3.69 2.18
CA GLY A 23 6.20 3.15 3.42
C GLY A 23 6.94 1.83 3.19
N HIS A 24 7.67 1.35 4.20
CA HIS A 24 8.33 0.05 4.10
C HIS A 24 7.47 -1.07 4.70
N VAL A 25 7.28 -1.04 6.02
CA VAL A 25 6.41 -1.99 6.72
C VAL A 25 4.95 -1.62 6.44
N LEU A 26 4.22 -2.56 5.86
CA LEU A 26 2.78 -2.44 5.62
C LEU A 26 2.00 -2.16 6.91
N SER A 27 0.88 -1.44 6.78
CA SER A 27 -0.10 -1.31 7.86
C SER A 27 -1.04 -2.53 7.89
N GLY A 28 -1.44 -2.95 9.08
CA GLY A 28 -2.35 -4.08 9.30
C GLY A 28 -1.78 -4.97 10.39
N TRP A 29 -2.42 -5.08 11.56
CA TRP A 29 -1.85 -5.85 12.67
C TRP A 29 -1.91 -7.35 12.39
N ASP A 30 -0.75 -7.96 12.17
CA ASP A 30 -0.58 -9.40 11.92
C ASP A 30 -0.09 -10.18 13.17
N GLY A 31 0.12 -9.49 14.30
CA GLY A 31 0.70 -10.10 15.50
C GLY A 31 2.21 -9.90 15.63
N THR A 32 2.89 -9.38 14.60
CA THR A 32 4.35 -9.41 14.49
C THR A 32 4.95 -8.08 14.01
N ASN A 33 4.67 -7.65 12.78
CA ASN A 33 5.45 -6.66 12.05
C ASN A 33 5.04 -5.22 12.40
N PRO A 34 3.87 -4.72 11.96
CA PRO A 34 3.41 -3.39 12.36
C PRO A 34 2.84 -3.43 13.76
N LEU A 35 2.78 -2.30 14.46
CA LEU A 35 2.16 -2.20 15.78
C LEU A 35 0.65 -1.92 15.68
N ARG A 36 -0.14 -2.47 16.62
CA ARG A 36 -1.62 -2.34 16.64
C ARG A 36 -2.10 -0.88 16.60
N ASN A 37 -1.63 -0.04 17.51
CA ASN A 37 -2.15 1.33 17.65
C ASN A 37 -1.76 2.22 16.46
N PRO A 38 -0.50 2.27 16.00
CA PRO A 38 -0.12 3.01 14.80
C PRO A 38 -0.88 2.56 13.56
N THR A 39 -1.09 1.25 13.37
CA THR A 39 -1.89 0.72 12.27
C THR A 39 -3.33 1.24 12.30
N ASN A 40 -3.97 1.19 13.46
CA ASN A 40 -5.35 1.66 13.62
C ASN A 40 -5.48 3.18 13.38
N LEU A 41 -4.50 3.96 13.83
CA LEU A 41 -4.46 5.40 13.56
C LEU A 41 -4.22 5.70 12.07
N PHE A 42 -3.30 4.98 11.43
CA PHE A 42 -3.08 5.09 9.99
C PHE A 42 -4.34 4.74 9.20
N TYR A 43 -5.08 3.71 9.62
CA TYR A 43 -6.35 3.36 9.00
C TYR A 43 -7.35 4.52 9.05
N GLN A 44 -7.51 5.18 10.20
CA GLN A 44 -8.41 6.34 10.33
C GLN A 44 -7.98 7.52 9.46
N ILE A 45 -6.68 7.71 9.26
CA ILE A 45 -6.14 8.74 8.36
C ILE A 45 -6.52 8.40 6.92
N VAL A 46 -6.33 7.15 6.49
CA VAL A 46 -6.72 6.70 5.14
C VAL A 46 -8.23 6.85 4.94
N ASP A 47 -9.06 6.40 5.88
CA ASP A 47 -10.52 6.55 5.84
C ASP A 47 -10.95 8.02 5.69
N ARG A 48 -10.26 8.97 6.35
CA ARG A 48 -10.57 10.41 6.29
C ARG A 48 -10.18 11.05 4.95
N PHE A 49 -9.07 10.64 4.34
CA PHE A 49 -8.49 11.34 3.18
C PHE A 49 -8.63 10.58 1.85
N SER A 50 -9.23 9.38 1.87
CA SER A 50 -9.55 8.60 0.66
C SER A 50 -11.04 8.67 0.30
N PRO A 51 -11.38 8.59 -0.98
CA PRO A 51 -10.47 8.48 -2.12
C PRO A 51 -10.02 9.85 -2.66
N HIS A 52 -10.48 10.97 -2.10
CA HIS A 52 -10.37 12.28 -2.75
C HIS A 52 -8.98 12.91 -2.70
N VAL A 53 -8.17 12.65 -1.67
CA VAL A 53 -6.78 13.13 -1.57
C VAL A 53 -5.77 12.01 -1.82
N ILE A 54 -5.87 10.91 -1.07
CA ILE A 54 -4.94 9.78 -1.22
C ILE A 54 -5.36 8.98 -2.46
N ALA A 55 -4.50 9.00 -3.48
CA ALA A 55 -4.69 8.21 -4.68
C ALA A 55 -4.18 6.78 -4.51
N ASN A 56 -3.00 6.59 -3.92
CA ASN A 56 -2.39 5.26 -3.76
C ASN A 56 -1.46 5.16 -2.54
N ILE A 57 -1.30 3.92 -2.05
CA ILE A 57 -0.38 3.59 -0.95
C ILE A 57 0.55 2.46 -1.42
N PHE A 58 1.85 2.56 -1.13
CA PHE A 58 2.86 1.58 -1.54
C PHE A 58 3.69 1.12 -0.34
N PHE A 59 3.85 -0.19 -0.22
CA PHE A 59 4.61 -0.88 0.82
C PHE A 59 5.53 -1.95 0.23
N GLY A 60 6.37 -2.52 1.09
CA GLY A 60 7.16 -3.71 0.83
C GLY A 60 7.16 -4.61 2.07
N HIS A 61 8.36 -4.96 2.56
CA HIS A 61 8.61 -5.68 3.82
C HIS A 61 8.21 -7.16 3.85
N THR A 62 7.09 -7.56 3.25
CA THR A 62 6.70 -8.99 3.21
C THR A 62 7.51 -9.80 2.21
N HIS A 63 8.17 -9.13 1.25
CA HIS A 63 8.86 -9.72 0.10
C HIS A 63 7.93 -10.42 -0.91
N GLU A 64 6.62 -10.41 -0.65
CA GLU A 64 5.60 -11.07 -1.46
C GLU A 64 4.86 -10.08 -2.36
N ASP A 65 4.20 -10.63 -3.39
CA ASP A 65 3.29 -9.88 -4.24
C ASP A 65 1.88 -9.86 -3.63
N GLN A 66 1.51 -8.74 -2.99
CA GLN A 66 0.25 -8.63 -2.26
C GLN A 66 -0.42 -7.27 -2.46
N LEU A 67 -1.69 -7.18 -2.08
CA LEU A 67 -2.41 -5.92 -1.92
C LEU A 67 -3.32 -6.00 -0.69
N ASN A 68 -3.61 -4.84 -0.09
CA ASN A 68 -4.69 -4.67 0.88
C ASN A 68 -5.68 -3.63 0.36
N ILE A 69 -6.94 -3.75 0.79
CA ILE A 69 -8.00 -2.79 0.50
C ILE A 69 -8.40 -2.12 1.81
N PHE A 70 -8.44 -0.79 1.79
CA PHE A 70 -9.04 0.02 2.85
C PHE A 70 -10.51 0.26 2.51
N TYR A 71 -11.36 0.06 3.50
CA TYR A 71 -12.80 0.29 3.44
C TYR A 71 -13.23 1.41 4.38
N ALA A 72 -14.27 2.14 3.98
CA ALA A 72 -14.88 3.22 4.74
C ALA A 72 -15.42 2.75 6.10
N ASN A 73 -15.61 3.70 7.00
CA ASN A 73 -16.17 3.47 8.35
C ASN A 73 -15.38 2.40 9.12
N ASN A 74 -14.05 2.50 9.07
CA ASN A 74 -13.12 1.58 9.73
C ASN A 74 -13.40 0.09 9.41
N ALA A 75 -13.71 -0.22 8.14
CA ALA A 75 -14.02 -1.56 7.64
C ALA A 75 -15.19 -2.29 8.34
N THR A 76 -16.13 -1.56 8.95
CA THR A 76 -17.32 -2.17 9.57
C THR A 76 -18.24 -2.85 8.54
N VAL A 77 -18.21 -2.39 7.28
CA VAL A 77 -18.84 -3.05 6.13
C VAL A 77 -17.84 -3.12 5.00
N GLN A 78 -17.53 -4.34 4.54
CA GLN A 78 -16.60 -4.59 3.44
C GLN A 78 -17.39 -4.98 2.19
N SER A 79 -17.58 -4.02 1.29
CA SER A 79 -18.22 -4.21 -0.01
C SER A 79 -17.50 -3.37 -1.07
N ALA A 80 -17.88 -3.55 -2.34
CA ALA A 80 -17.37 -2.69 -3.41
C ALA A 80 -17.72 -1.21 -3.18
N ASP A 81 -18.92 -0.93 -2.64
CA ASP A 81 -19.39 0.44 -2.39
C ASP A 81 -18.65 1.15 -1.25
N THR A 82 -18.01 0.39 -0.36
CA THR A 82 -17.23 0.94 0.76
C THR A 82 -15.73 0.88 0.55
N ALA A 83 -15.23 0.36 -0.59
CA ALA A 83 -13.80 0.35 -0.88
C ALA A 83 -13.29 1.79 -1.16
N LEU A 84 -12.19 2.18 -0.52
CA LEU A 84 -11.65 3.55 -0.58
C LEU A 84 -10.29 3.64 -1.27
N ALA A 85 -9.35 2.77 -0.89
CA ALA A 85 -7.98 2.82 -1.39
C ALA A 85 -7.35 1.44 -1.40
N VAL A 86 -6.39 1.25 -2.29
CA VAL A 86 -5.55 0.06 -2.35
C VAL A 86 -4.17 0.41 -1.81
N SER A 87 -3.62 -0.43 -0.93
CA SER A 87 -2.18 -0.45 -0.69
C SER A 87 -1.54 -1.59 -1.43
N TRP A 88 -0.54 -1.28 -2.24
CA TRP A 88 0.22 -2.25 -3.01
C TRP A 88 1.46 -2.67 -2.22
N ILE A 89 1.68 -3.97 -2.07
CA ILE A 89 2.89 -4.51 -1.46
C ILE A 89 3.73 -5.11 -2.58
N ALA A 90 4.85 -4.47 -2.88
CA ALA A 90 5.73 -4.91 -3.95
C ALA A 90 6.64 -6.08 -3.49
N PRO A 91 6.94 -7.05 -4.36
CA PRO A 91 7.85 -8.14 -4.08
C PRO A 91 9.28 -7.62 -3.95
N SER A 92 10.17 -8.45 -3.42
CA SER A 92 11.57 -8.09 -3.25
C SER A 92 12.44 -8.53 -4.42
N ILE A 93 13.47 -7.75 -4.70
CA ILE A 93 14.60 -8.15 -5.55
C ILE A 93 15.37 -9.31 -4.88
N THR A 94 15.50 -9.31 -3.55
CA THR A 94 16.20 -10.39 -2.84
C THR A 94 15.39 -11.68 -2.87
N PRO A 95 15.91 -12.79 -3.42
CA PRO A 95 15.24 -14.08 -3.39
C PRO A 95 15.46 -14.72 -2.01
N LEU A 96 14.66 -14.31 -1.01
CA LEU A 96 14.60 -15.01 0.27
C LEU A 96 14.04 -16.43 0.08
N THR A 97 13.91 -17.18 1.16
CA THR A 97 13.48 -18.59 1.14
C THR A 97 12.20 -18.78 0.32
N ASN A 98 12.31 -19.52 -0.78
CA ASN A 98 11.23 -19.88 -1.71
C ASN A 98 10.60 -18.71 -2.50
N LEU A 99 11.32 -17.61 -2.71
CA LEU A 99 10.87 -16.50 -3.55
C LEU A 99 11.79 -16.26 -4.75
N ASN A 100 11.20 -15.86 -5.87
CA ASN A 100 11.93 -15.37 -7.03
C ASN A 100 12.30 -13.89 -6.82
N SER A 101 13.41 -13.45 -7.40
CA SER A 101 13.73 -12.02 -7.49
C SER A 101 12.69 -11.33 -8.36
N GLY A 102 12.02 -10.30 -7.84
CA GLY A 102 11.02 -9.56 -8.60
C GLY A 102 10.98 -8.06 -8.29
N PHE A 103 10.39 -7.30 -9.22
CA PHE A 103 10.06 -5.89 -9.04
C PHE A 103 8.73 -5.56 -9.73
N ARG A 104 8.12 -4.43 -9.35
CA ARG A 104 6.85 -3.97 -9.91
C ARG A 104 6.99 -2.66 -10.67
N VAL A 105 6.27 -2.57 -11.79
CA VAL A 105 6.08 -1.36 -12.58
C VAL A 105 4.58 -1.02 -12.56
N TYR A 106 4.25 0.25 -12.35
CA TYR A 106 2.87 0.72 -12.35
C TYR A 106 2.61 1.64 -13.54
N GLU A 107 1.47 1.44 -14.20
CA GLU A 107 0.92 2.39 -15.15
C GLU A 107 -0.01 3.36 -14.39
N VAL A 108 0.14 4.65 -14.67
CA VAL A 108 -0.44 5.72 -13.86
C VAL A 108 -1.27 6.64 -14.74
N ASP A 109 -2.49 6.94 -14.33
CA ASP A 109 -3.30 7.98 -14.95
C ASP A 109 -2.66 9.35 -14.67
N SER A 110 -2.27 10.06 -15.72
CA SER A 110 -1.59 11.36 -15.58
C SER A 110 -2.45 12.50 -15.02
N ALA A 111 -3.78 12.33 -15.01
CA ALA A 111 -4.73 13.32 -14.52
C ALA A 111 -5.20 13.02 -13.09
N THR A 112 -5.51 11.76 -12.78
CA THR A 112 -6.01 11.38 -11.44
C THR A 112 -4.93 10.84 -10.51
N PHE A 113 -3.77 10.47 -11.05
CA PHE A 113 -2.68 9.79 -10.36
C PHE A 113 -3.07 8.43 -9.79
N ASP A 114 -4.14 7.81 -10.32
CA ASP A 114 -4.53 6.45 -9.97
C ASP A 114 -3.67 5.43 -10.72
N ILE A 115 -3.53 4.23 -10.14
CA ILE A 115 -2.90 3.12 -10.84
C ILE A 115 -3.91 2.51 -11.81
N LEU A 116 -3.56 2.49 -13.09
CA LEU A 116 -4.33 1.86 -14.16
C LEU A 116 -3.99 0.37 -14.31
N ASP A 117 -2.71 0.04 -14.20
CA ASP A 117 -2.22 -1.34 -14.30
C ASP A 117 -0.93 -1.54 -13.48
N ALA A 118 -0.62 -2.79 -13.15
CA ALA A 118 0.52 -3.18 -12.33
C ALA A 118 1.20 -4.44 -12.89
N HIS A 119 2.45 -4.30 -13.34
CA HIS A 119 3.24 -5.36 -13.95
C HIS A 119 4.31 -5.87 -13.00
N THR A 120 4.25 -7.15 -12.65
CA THR A 120 5.31 -7.82 -11.88
C THR A 120 6.28 -8.54 -12.81
N LEU A 121 7.55 -8.14 -12.78
CA LEU A 121 8.63 -8.82 -13.49
C LEU A 121 9.41 -9.65 -12.48
N ALA A 122 9.57 -10.95 -12.75
CA ALA A 122 10.30 -11.86 -11.88
C ALA A 122 11.25 -12.76 -12.67
N ASP A 123 12.46 -12.99 -12.13
CA ASP A 123 13.39 -13.97 -12.68
C ASP A 123 13.04 -15.37 -12.13
N LEU A 124 12.57 -16.23 -13.03
CA LEU A 124 12.20 -17.62 -12.74
C LEU A 124 13.44 -18.52 -12.78
N ALA A 125 14.47 -18.21 -11.98
CA ALA A 125 15.57 -19.14 -11.81
C ALA A 125 15.07 -20.37 -11.05
N SER A 126 15.27 -21.58 -11.60
CA SER A 126 14.99 -22.83 -10.90
C SER A 126 15.72 -22.83 -9.56
N PHE A 127 14.99 -22.86 -8.45
CA PHE A 127 15.58 -22.86 -7.11
C PHE A 127 16.72 -23.88 -7.02
N PRO A 128 17.96 -23.49 -6.65
CA PRO A 128 18.93 -24.49 -6.25
C PRO A 128 18.36 -25.14 -5.00
N THR A 129 18.01 -26.42 -5.09
CA THR A 129 17.73 -27.25 -3.93
C THR A 129 18.97 -27.17 -3.03
N PHE A 130 18.87 -26.50 -1.89
CA PHE A 130 19.86 -26.64 -0.84
C PHE A 130 19.75 -28.09 -0.35
N GLY A 131 20.72 -28.91 -0.79
CA GLY A 131 20.86 -30.30 -0.38
C GLY A 131 21.33 -30.47 1.05
#